data_AF-A0A9P6N862-F1
#
_entry.id   AF-A0A9P6N862-F1
#
_cell.length_a   1.000
_cell.length_b   1.000
_cell.length_c   1.000
_cell.angle_alpha   90.00
_cell.angle_beta   90.00
_cell.angle_gamma   90.00
#
_symmetry.space_group_name_H-M   'P 1'
#
loop_
_entity.id
_entity.type
_entity.pdbx_description
1 polymer ?
#
loop_
_entity_poly.entity_id
_entity_poly.type
_entity_poly.pdbx_seq_one_letter_code
_entity_poly.pdbx_strand_id
1 'polypeptide(L)'
;MGAAGVSLDDHLLAHTALYHLPEEHKTTRTVMITSAKASDMVLTLSSVLSQINELVRDGSAATPKNSTSAFSAKNTGNYKRVTNYERCLNGKHNPKTAHPESECFQLHPEK
;
A
#
# COMPACT_ATOMS: atom_id res chain seq x y z
N MET A 1 8.49 -35.51 35.99
CA MET A 1 7.23 -35.09 35.32
C MET A 1 7.59 -34.02 34.30
N GLY A 2 7.26 -34.24 33.03
CA GLY A 2 7.55 -33.29 31.94
C GLY A 2 6.73 -32.02 32.08
N ALA A 3 7.34 -30.87 31.78
CA ALA A 3 6.63 -29.62 31.65
C ALA A 3 5.53 -29.80 30.60
N ALA A 4 4.27 -29.62 31.01
CA ALA A 4 3.18 -29.45 30.08
C ALA A 4 3.43 -28.13 29.33
N GLY A 5 4.17 -28.23 28.22
CA GLY A 5 4.37 -27.10 27.32
C GLY A 5 3.00 -26.64 26.84
N VAL A 6 2.64 -25.40 27.18
CA VAL A 6 1.43 -24.77 26.66
C VAL A 6 1.60 -24.71 25.15
N SER A 7 0.90 -25.58 24.42
CA SER A 7 0.84 -25.56 22.96
C SER A 7 -0.04 -24.38 22.56
N LEU A 8 0.59 -23.21 22.41
CA LEU A 8 -0.08 -21.99 22.02
C LEU A 8 -0.30 -22.02 20.51
N ASP A 9 -1.52 -21.72 20.08
CA ASP A 9 -1.91 -21.75 18.67
C ASP A 9 -1.09 -20.71 17.87
N ASP A 10 -0.38 -21.16 16.84
CA ASP A 10 0.56 -20.33 16.09
C ASP A 10 -0.15 -19.17 15.37
N HIS A 11 -1.40 -19.37 14.97
CA HIS A 11 -2.22 -18.34 14.36
C HIS A 11 -2.63 -17.27 15.38
N LEU A 12 -3.02 -17.67 16.59
CA LEU A 12 -3.27 -16.72 17.69
C LEU A 12 -2.01 -15.90 18.01
N LEU A 13 -0.84 -16.53 17.96
CA LEU A 13 0.45 -15.87 18.19
C LEU A 13 0.78 -14.87 17.08
N ALA A 14 0.53 -15.23 15.83
CA ALA A 14 0.70 -14.36 14.67
C ALA A 14 -0.16 -13.10 14.78
N HIS A 15 -1.44 -13.24 15.13
CA HIS A 15 -2.32 -12.09 15.36
C HIS A 15 -1.84 -11.24 16.53
N THR A 16 -1.43 -11.86 17.64
CA THR A 16 -0.95 -11.12 18.81
C THR A 16 0.29 -10.28 18.49
N ALA A 17 1.24 -10.86 17.75
CA ALA A 17 2.42 -10.17 17.25
C ALA A 17 2.05 -9.00 16.32
N LEU A 18 1.08 -9.20 15.42
CA LEU A 18 0.57 -8.15 14.54
C LEU A 18 -0.05 -6.97 15.30
N TYR A 19 -0.74 -7.23 16.41
CA TYR A 19 -1.35 -6.20 17.25
C TYR A 19 -0.34 -5.44 18.13
N HIS A 20 0.83 -6.02 18.38
CA HIS A 20 1.91 -5.39 19.14
C HIS A 20 2.84 -4.54 18.28
N LEU A 21 2.63 -4.47 16.95
CA LEU A 21 3.40 -3.54 16.12
C LEU A 21 3.12 -2.08 16.52
N PRO A 22 4.17 -1.23 16.51
CA PRO A 22 4.03 0.21 16.65
C PRO A 22 3.01 0.80 15.65
N GLU A 23 2.32 1.89 16.03
CA GLU A 23 1.31 2.54 15.19
C GLU A 23 1.86 3.02 13.83
N GLU A 24 3.15 3.33 13.75
CA GLU A 24 3.87 3.63 12.50
C GLU A 24 3.76 2.49 11.46
N HIS A 25 3.52 1.26 11.90
CA HIS A 25 3.33 0.07 11.05
C HIS A 25 1.88 -0.43 11.00
N LYS A 26 0.91 0.40 11.40
CA LYS A 26 -0.53 0.07 11.34
C LYS A 26 -0.99 -0.31 9.93
N THR A 27 -0.43 0.34 8.91
CA THR A 27 -0.73 0.03 7.51
C THR A 27 -0.30 -1.39 7.16
N THR A 28 0.93 -1.79 7.53
CA THR A 28 1.43 -3.16 7.36
C THR A 28 0.52 -4.16 8.04
N ARG A 29 0.19 -3.93 9.32
CA ARG A 29 -0.74 -4.79 10.07
C ARG A 29 -2.07 -4.95 9.33
N THR A 30 -2.63 -3.86 8.83
CA THR A 30 -3.92 -3.87 8.12
C THR A 30 -3.82 -4.66 6.81
N VAL A 31 -2.74 -4.49 6.05
CA VAL A 31 -2.49 -5.22 4.82
C VAL A 31 -2.40 -6.72 5.10
N MET A 32 -1.58 -7.13 6.08
CA MET A 32 -1.37 -8.55 6.40
C MET A 32 -2.65 -9.25 6.86
N ILE A 33 -3.46 -8.59 7.70
CA ILE A 33 -4.75 -9.14 8.15
C ILE A 33 -5.74 -9.23 6.98
N THR A 34 -5.77 -8.21 6.12
CA THR A 34 -6.70 -8.19 4.98
C THR A 34 -6.32 -9.22 3.92
N SER A 35 -5.03 -9.36 3.61
CA SER A 35 -4.54 -10.34 2.64
C SER A 35 -4.79 -11.76 3.12
N ALA A 36 -4.57 -12.04 4.41
CA ALA A 36 -4.85 -13.34 4.99
C ALA A 36 -6.33 -13.72 4.86
N LYS A 37 -7.24 -12.76 5.13
CA LYS A 37 -8.68 -12.95 4.95
C LYS A 37 -9.08 -13.14 3.49
N ALA A 38 -8.47 -12.40 2.57
CA ALA A 38 -8.80 -12.47 1.14
C ALA A 38 -8.32 -13.78 0.50
N SER A 39 -7.21 -14.35 0.97
CA SER A 39 -6.61 -15.57 0.43
C SER A 39 -6.97 -16.84 1.20
N ASP A 40 -7.86 -16.75 2.20
CA ASP A 40 -8.15 -17.84 3.15
C ASP A 40 -6.88 -18.46 3.75
N MET A 41 -5.84 -17.64 3.88
CA MET A 41 -4.51 -18.07 4.31
C MET A 41 -4.40 -17.92 5.81
N VAL A 42 -4.05 -19.01 6.48
CA VAL A 42 -3.74 -19.01 7.91
C VAL A 42 -2.42 -18.26 8.12
N LEU A 43 -2.49 -17.13 8.84
CA LEU A 43 -1.31 -16.41 9.29
C LEU A 43 -0.55 -17.25 10.30
N THR A 44 0.72 -17.54 9.99
CA THR A 44 1.66 -18.18 10.91
C THR A 44 2.65 -17.15 11.45
N LEU A 45 3.24 -17.42 12.62
CA LEU A 45 4.21 -16.52 13.22
C LEU A 45 5.43 -16.34 12.29
N SER A 46 5.85 -17.42 11.63
CA SER A 46 6.95 -17.42 10.66
C SER A 46 6.69 -16.50 9.48
N SER A 47 5.46 -16.47 8.95
CA SER A 47 5.08 -15.56 7.86
C SER A 47 5.12 -14.10 8.31
N VAL A 48 4.62 -13.80 9.51
CA VAL A 48 4.65 -12.45 10.10
C VAL A 48 6.09 -11.97 10.28
N LEU A 49 6.95 -12.79 10.88
CA LEU A 49 8.36 -12.45 11.11
C LEU A 49 9.13 -12.27 9.79
N SER A 50 8.82 -13.05 8.75
CA SER A 50 9.44 -12.89 7.43
C SER A 50 9.11 -11.52 6.84
N GLN A 51 7.84 -11.12 6.81
CA GLN A 51 7.44 -9.82 6.27
C GLN A 51 7.99 -8.65 7.08
N ILE A 52 8.03 -8.76 8.41
CA ILE A 52 8.65 -7.72 9.25
C ILE A 52 10.14 -7.60 8.93
N ASN A 53 10.85 -8.72 8.76
CA ASN A 53 12.26 -8.68 8.36
C ASN A 53 12.45 -8.05 6.99
N GLU A 54 11.58 -8.33 6.02
CA GLU A 54 11.61 -7.66 4.71
C GLU A 54 11.42 -6.15 4.85
N LEU A 55 10.46 -5.71 5.67
CA LEU A 55 10.24 -4.28 5.94
C LEU A 55 11.45 -3.60 6.60
N VAL A 56 12.12 -4.28 7.53
CA VAL A 56 13.33 -3.77 8.17
C VAL A 56 14.49 -3.70 7.17
N ARG A 57 14.63 -4.68 6.27
CA ARG A 57 15.65 -4.70 5.22
C ARG A 57 15.41 -3.63 4.17
N ASP A 58 14.17 -3.46 3.73
CA ASP A 58 13.76 -2.43 2.77
C ASP A 58 13.79 -1.02 3.39
N GLY A 59 13.70 -0.92 4.73
CA GLY A 59 13.94 0.31 5.48
C GLY A 59 15.36 0.88 5.33
N SER A 60 16.34 0.08 4.88
CA SER A 60 17.69 0.55 4.50
C SER A 60 17.83 0.91 3.02
N ALA A 61 16.88 0.52 2.15
CA ALA A 61 16.88 0.93 0.75
C ALA A 61 15.49 0.73 0.12
N ALA A 62 14.92 1.84 -0.34
CA ALA A 62 13.91 1.92 -1.39
C ALA A 62 12.44 1.62 -1.01
N THR A 63 11.63 2.67 -1.22
CA THR A 63 10.29 2.68 -1.83
C THR A 63 9.53 1.35 -1.89
N PRO A 64 8.31 1.26 -1.33
CA PRO A 64 7.47 0.09 -1.51
C PRO A 64 7.17 -0.10 -3.00
N LYS A 65 7.73 -1.17 -3.58
CA LYS A 65 7.21 -1.76 -4.82
C LYS A 65 5.90 -2.43 -4.47
N ASN A 66 4.86 -1.60 -4.31
CA ASN A 66 3.51 -2.09 -4.29
C ASN A 66 3.21 -2.55 -5.72
N SER A 67 3.22 -3.86 -5.94
CA SER A 67 2.63 -4.55 -7.08
C SER A 67 1.11 -4.31 -7.06
N THR A 68 0.71 -3.05 -7.20
CA THR A 68 -0.66 -2.63 -7.40
C THR A 68 -0.81 -2.62 -8.91
N SER A 69 -1.63 -3.54 -9.41
CA SER A 69 -2.42 -3.36 -10.62
C SER A 69 -1.66 -2.75 -11.81
N ALA A 70 -1.22 -3.62 -12.70
CA ALA A 70 -1.07 -3.29 -14.11
C ALA A 70 -2.42 -2.79 -14.66
N PHE A 71 -2.73 -1.50 -14.50
CA PHE A 71 -3.66 -0.79 -15.37
C PHE A 71 -3.25 0.69 -15.40
N SER A 72 -2.91 1.12 -16.62
CA SER A 72 -2.76 2.52 -17.04
C SER A 72 -1.52 3.27 -16.54
N ALA A 73 -0.39 3.04 -17.21
CA ALA A 73 0.57 4.10 -17.52
C ALA A 73 1.49 3.69 -18.68
N LYS A 74 0.94 3.48 -19.88
CA LYS A 74 1.71 3.80 -21.08
C LYS A 74 1.82 5.32 -21.11
N ASN A 75 2.96 5.85 -20.69
CA ASN A 75 3.67 7.01 -21.28
C ASN A 75 4.67 7.58 -20.27
N THR A 76 5.83 6.93 -20.11
CA THR A 76 6.94 7.52 -19.38
C THR A 76 7.64 8.53 -20.28
N GLY A 77 6.99 9.67 -20.47
CA GLY A 77 7.63 10.92 -20.83
C GLY A 77 8.25 11.53 -19.58
N ASN A 78 9.53 11.77 -19.66
CA ASN A 78 10.42 12.31 -18.63
C ASN A 78 10.01 13.72 -18.19
N TYR A 79 9.27 13.89 -17.08
CA TYR A 79 9.00 15.23 -16.54
C TYR A 79 9.13 15.27 -15.01
N LYS A 80 10.14 16.04 -14.57
CA LYS A 80 10.35 16.52 -13.20
C LYS A 80 9.02 16.94 -12.58
N ARG A 81 8.71 16.46 -11.37
CA ARG A 81 7.58 16.97 -10.56
C ARG A 81 7.83 18.44 -10.24
N VAL A 82 7.29 19.33 -11.05
CA VAL A 82 7.05 20.73 -10.70
C VAL A 82 5.76 20.75 -9.88
N THR A 83 5.89 20.99 -8.58
CA THR A 83 4.83 20.83 -7.57
C THR A 83 3.86 22.02 -7.50
N ASN A 84 3.56 22.68 -8.62
CA ASN A 84 2.60 23.78 -8.70
C ASN A 84 1.85 23.75 -10.05
N TYR A 85 1.19 22.65 -10.37
CA TYR A 85 0.17 22.68 -11.41
C TYR A 85 -1.16 23.04 -10.76
N GLU A 86 -1.63 24.27 -11.01
CA GLU A 86 -3.02 24.64 -10.83
C GLU A 86 -3.87 23.60 -11.57
N ARG A 87 -4.81 22.95 -10.88
CA ARG A 87 -5.64 21.86 -11.43
C ARG A 87 -7.05 22.37 -11.71
N CYS A 88 -7.68 21.80 -12.73
CA CYS A 88 -9.12 21.85 -12.93
C CYS A 88 -9.80 21.00 -11.84
N LEU A 89 -10.89 21.48 -11.25
CA LEU A 89 -11.58 20.81 -10.13
C LEU A 89 -13.10 20.92 -10.32
N ASN A 90 -13.83 19.91 -9.84
CA ASN A 90 -15.30 19.91 -9.76
C ASN A 90 -16.00 20.22 -11.09
N GLY A 91 -15.50 19.67 -12.20
CA GLY A 91 -16.08 19.94 -13.51
C GLY A 91 -15.92 21.39 -13.98
N LYS A 92 -14.89 22.11 -13.51
CA LYS A 92 -14.54 23.45 -14.00
C LYS A 92 -13.11 23.48 -14.51
N HIS A 93 -12.93 24.06 -15.69
CA HIS A 93 -11.61 24.31 -16.25
C HIS A 93 -10.95 25.49 -15.53
N ASN A 94 -9.66 25.33 -15.20
CA ASN A 94 -8.84 26.42 -14.69
C ASN A 94 -7.98 26.95 -15.84
N PRO A 95 -8.20 28.21 -16.28
CA PRO A 95 -7.53 28.78 -17.45
C PRO A 95 -6.01 28.96 -17.28
N LYS A 96 -5.50 28.79 -16.05
CA LYS A 96 -4.06 28.83 -15.77
C LYS A 96 -3.37 27.46 -15.90
N THR A 97 -4.15 26.42 -16.22
CA THR A 97 -3.59 25.10 -16.52
C THR A 97 -2.90 25.09 -17.89
N ALA A 98 -2.05 24.09 -18.12
CA ALA A 98 -1.30 23.97 -19.36
C ALA A 98 -2.11 23.38 -20.54
N HIS A 99 -3.40 23.08 -20.36
CA HIS A 99 -4.27 22.52 -21.41
C HIS A 99 -5.40 23.50 -21.73
N PRO A 100 -5.96 23.50 -22.95
CA PRO A 100 -7.14 24.28 -23.29
C PRO A 100 -8.42 23.63 -22.73
N GLU A 101 -9.48 24.42 -22.57
CA GLU A 101 -10.78 23.94 -22.06
C GLU A 101 -11.33 22.74 -22.85
N SER A 102 -11.14 22.73 -24.17
CA SER A 102 -11.60 21.68 -25.08
C SER A 102 -10.98 20.30 -24.84
N GLU A 103 -9.84 20.26 -24.13
CA GLU A 103 -9.08 19.06 -23.74
C GLU A 103 -9.07 18.85 -22.21
N CYS A 104 -9.94 19.57 -21.49
CA CYS A 104 -10.04 19.46 -20.04
C CYS A 104 -10.77 18.17 -19.64
N PHE A 105 -10.04 17.21 -19.07
CA PHE A 105 -10.61 15.95 -18.58
C PHE A 105 -11.75 16.12 -17.55
N GLN A 106 -11.75 17.23 -16.79
CA GLN A 106 -12.84 17.52 -15.85
C GLN A 106 -14.15 17.90 -16.56
N LEU A 107 -14.08 18.42 -17.79
CA LEU A 107 -15.26 18.79 -18.59
C LEU A 107 -15.63 17.72 -19.61
N HIS A 108 -14.64 17.03 -20.15
CA HIS A 108 -14.77 16.02 -21.19
C HIS A 108 -14.05 14.73 -20.78
N PRO A 109 -14.56 13.97 -19.79
CA PRO A 109 -13.93 12.73 -19.34
C PRO A 109 -14.00 11.62 -20.40
N GLU A 110 -14.83 11.76 -21.44
CA GLU A 110 -14.96 10.82 -22.55
C GLU A 110 -13.90 10.95 -23.65
N LYS A 111 -13.07 12.00 -23.61
CA LYS A 111 -11.95 12.19 -24.54
C LYS A 111 -10.65 11.65 -23.96
#